data_AF-A0A438C5T2-F1
#
_entry.id   AF-A0A438C5T2-F1
#
_cell.length_a   1.000
_cell.length_b   1.000
_cell.length_c   1.000
_cell.angle_alpha   90.00
_cell.angle_beta   90.00
_cell.angle_gamma   90.00
#
_symmetry.space_group_name_H-M   'P 1'
#
loop_
_entity.id
_entity.type
_entity.pdbx_description
1 polymer ?
#
loop_
_entity_poly.entity_id
_entity_poly.type
_entity_poly.pdbx_seq_one_letter_code
_entity_poly.pdbx_strand_id
1 'polypeptide(L)'
;MLLSTQSLPDASVKQAEWDDDSKVREKLHHDIEAHSSFVRGKKLSEIAVNYEKKLTQALTEPVESLFKIGGKDTWLSIRELLRRETEATISEFSTAVAGFELDEETFDKMVQKVKGDATTVVERKAREEAGKVRIHMKDR
;
A
#
# COMPACT_ATOMS: atom_id res chain seq x y z
N MET A 1 -10.56 37.27 78.50
CA MET A 1 -10.42 37.83 77.14
C MET A 1 -10.52 36.67 76.16
N LEU A 2 -11.61 36.61 75.39
CA LEU A 2 -11.83 35.62 74.34
C LEU A 2 -11.17 36.15 73.06
N LEU A 3 -10.20 35.42 72.50
CA LEU A 3 -9.71 35.69 71.15
C LEU A 3 -10.42 34.72 70.22
N SER A 4 -11.44 35.24 69.55
CA SER A 4 -12.20 34.57 68.50
C SER A 4 -11.26 34.17 67.35
N THR A 5 -11.16 32.89 67.04
CA THR A 5 -10.54 32.43 65.79
C THR A 5 -11.51 32.75 64.65
N GLN A 6 -11.24 33.85 63.97
CA GLN A 6 -11.94 34.25 62.76
C GLN A 6 -11.76 33.16 61.70
N SER A 7 -12.85 32.47 61.35
CA SER A 7 -12.84 31.49 60.27
C SER A 7 -12.54 32.21 58.96
N LEU A 8 -11.41 31.86 58.34
CA LEU A 8 -11.05 32.30 57.00
C LEU A 8 -12.11 31.77 56.02
N PRO A 9 -12.74 32.61 55.18
CA PRO A 9 -13.66 32.10 54.18
C PRO A 9 -12.87 31.23 53.20
N ASP A 10 -13.31 29.99 53.03
CA ASP A 10 -12.78 29.08 52.04
C ASP A 10 -12.92 29.75 50.66
N ALA A 11 -11.79 30.03 50.02
CA ALA A 11 -11.77 30.68 48.73
C ALA A 11 -12.21 29.66 47.67
N SER A 12 -13.52 29.54 47.46
CA SER A 12 -14.07 28.72 46.40
C SER A 12 -13.67 29.34 45.05
N VAL A 13 -12.66 28.76 44.41
CA VAL A 13 -12.30 29.06 43.03
C VAL A 13 -13.50 28.68 42.17
N LYS A 14 -14.14 29.67 41.57
CA LYS A 14 -15.14 29.44 40.53
C LYS A 14 -14.42 28.72 39.39
N GLN A 15 -14.72 27.45 39.18
CA GLN A 15 -14.39 26.77 37.94
C GLN A 15 -15.02 27.62 36.82
N ALA A 16 -14.19 28.35 36.06
CA ALA A 16 -14.65 29.02 34.85
C ALA A 16 -15.36 27.98 33.97
N GLU A 17 -16.34 28.37 33.16
CA GLU A 17 -16.91 27.47 32.15
C GLU A 17 -15.78 27.06 31.17
N TRP A 18 -15.20 25.86 31.36
CA TRP A 18 -14.03 25.36 30.60
C TRP A 18 -14.43 24.78 29.22
N ASP A 19 -15.35 25.41 28.49
CA ASP A 19 -15.70 24.96 27.12
C ASP A 19 -14.52 25.08 26.14
N ASP A 20 -13.54 25.93 26.44
CA ASP A 20 -12.33 26.11 25.63
C ASP A 20 -11.34 24.94 25.74
N ASP A 21 -11.27 24.25 26.88
CA ASP A 21 -10.41 23.07 27.04
C ASP A 21 -10.97 21.86 26.27
N SER A 22 -12.29 21.70 26.23
CA SER A 22 -12.94 20.67 25.40
C SER A 22 -12.62 20.88 23.91
N LYS A 23 -12.74 22.12 23.41
CA LYS A 23 -12.45 22.45 22.00
C LYS A 23 -10.99 22.21 21.63
N VAL A 24 -10.05 22.58 22.50
CA VAL A 24 -8.62 22.34 22.25
C VAL A 24 -8.33 20.84 22.21
N ARG A 25 -8.94 20.06 23.11
CA ARG A 25 -8.79 18.60 23.16
C ARG A 25 -9.42 17.90 21.95
N GLU A 26 -10.61 18.32 21.53
CA GLU A 26 -11.27 17.82 20.31
C GLU A 26 -10.44 18.11 19.07
N LYS A 27 -9.91 19.33 18.94
CA LYS A 27 -9.03 19.69 17.84
C LYS A 27 -7.76 18.84 17.83
N LEU A 28 -7.10 18.68 18.98
CA LEU A 28 -5.91 17.84 19.08
C LEU A 28 -6.20 16.39 18.69
N HIS A 29 -7.34 15.84 19.15
CA HIS A 29 -7.76 14.49 18.77
C HIS A 29 -7.97 14.36 17.26
N HIS A 30 -8.66 15.35 16.65
CA HIS A 30 -8.86 15.37 15.20
C HIS A 30 -7.55 15.47 14.42
N ASP A 31 -6.63 16.34 14.86
CA ASP A 31 -5.32 16.52 14.22
C ASP A 31 -4.46 15.25 14.32
N ILE A 32 -4.50 14.55 15.47
CA ILE A 32 -3.81 13.26 15.65
C ILE A 32 -4.39 12.21 14.70
N GLU A 33 -5.71 12.10 14.61
CA GLU A 33 -6.36 11.12 13.73
C GLU A 33 -6.08 11.42 12.25
N ALA A 34 -6.17 12.69 11.84
CA ALA A 34 -5.84 13.13 10.49
C ALA A 34 -4.37 12.84 10.15
N HIS A 35 -3.45 13.11 11.08
CA HIS A 35 -2.03 12.82 10.88
C HIS A 35 -1.76 11.31 10.81
N SER A 36 -2.35 10.52 11.71
CA SER A 36 -2.27 9.06 11.73
C SER A 36 -2.75 8.47 10.40
N SER A 37 -3.92 8.89 9.93
CA SER A 37 -4.50 8.47 8.67
C SER A 37 -3.63 8.87 7.46
N PHE A 38 -3.06 10.08 7.47
CA PHE A 38 -2.13 10.52 6.42
C PHE A 38 -0.86 9.67 6.37
N VAL A 39 -0.21 9.46 7.52
CA VAL A 39 1.03 8.66 7.61
C VAL A 39 0.75 7.21 7.20
N ARG A 40 -0.35 6.63 7.67
CA ARG A 40 -0.82 5.30 7.27
C ARG A 40 -1.01 5.21 5.76
N GLY A 41 -1.77 6.13 5.17
CA GLY A 41 -2.03 6.16 3.73
C GLY A 41 -0.74 6.28 2.90
N LYS A 42 0.20 7.11 3.34
CA LYS A 42 1.52 7.24 2.70
C LYS A 42 2.29 5.90 2.73
N LYS A 43 2.35 5.26 3.90
CA LYS A 43 3.07 4.00 4.08
C LYS A 43 2.48 2.88 3.23
N LEU A 44 1.15 2.78 3.20
CA LEU A 44 0.42 1.83 2.37
C LEU A 44 0.70 2.05 0.88
N SER A 45 0.71 3.30 0.42
CA SER A 45 1.04 3.63 -0.96
C SER A 45 2.46 3.22 -1.33
N GLU A 46 3.43 3.45 -0.44
CA GLU A 46 4.83 3.01 -0.61
C GLU A 46 4.93 1.48 -0.72
N ILE A 47 4.23 0.74 0.15
CA ILE A 47 4.19 -0.73 0.12
C ILE A 47 3.61 -1.20 -1.22
N ALA A 48 2.47 -0.66 -1.67
CA ALA A 48 1.86 -1.05 -2.93
C ALA A 48 2.80 -0.84 -4.13
N VAL A 49 3.47 0.32 -4.22
CA VAL A 49 4.45 0.61 -5.30
C VAL A 49 5.64 -0.35 -5.24
N ASN A 50 6.10 -0.74 -4.05
CA ASN A 50 7.19 -1.70 -3.92
C ASN A 50 6.80 -3.09 -4.45
N TYR A 51 5.59 -3.55 -4.14
CA TYR A 51 5.10 -4.85 -4.62
C TYR A 51 4.77 -4.86 -6.12
N GLU A 52 4.25 -3.75 -6.66
CA GLU A 52 4.08 -3.55 -8.10
C GLU A 52 5.42 -3.68 -8.85
N LYS A 53 6.48 -3.04 -8.33
CA LYS A 53 7.84 -3.15 -8.87
C LYS A 53 8.38 -4.58 -8.76
N LYS A 54 8.18 -5.24 -7.62
CA LYS A 54 8.62 -6.62 -7.39
C LYS A 54 7.97 -7.58 -8.40
N LEU A 55 6.65 -7.47 -8.60
CA LEU A 55 5.93 -8.27 -9.59
C LEU A 55 6.44 -8.00 -11.01
N THR A 56 6.63 -6.73 -11.36
CA THR A 56 7.18 -6.34 -12.67
C THR A 56 8.56 -6.97 -12.91
N GLN A 57 9.45 -6.93 -11.92
CA GLN A 57 10.78 -7.53 -12.00
C GLN A 57 10.70 -9.06 -12.15
N ALA A 58 9.85 -9.73 -11.36
CA ALA A 58 9.66 -11.17 -11.41
C ALA A 58 9.13 -11.65 -12.78
N LEU A 59 8.38 -10.82 -13.50
CA LEU A 59 7.84 -11.14 -14.83
C LEU A 59 8.79 -10.80 -15.98
N THR A 60 9.57 -9.71 -15.86
CA THR A 60 10.29 -9.12 -16.99
C THR A 60 11.26 -10.09 -17.66
N GLU A 61 12.21 -10.67 -16.91
CA GLU A 61 13.21 -11.58 -17.48
C GLU A 61 12.62 -12.92 -17.92
N PRO A 62 11.76 -13.60 -17.12
CA PRO A 62 11.22 -14.88 -17.52
C PRO A 62 10.30 -14.79 -18.75
N VAL A 63 9.49 -13.73 -18.87
CA VAL A 63 8.66 -13.50 -20.07
C VAL A 63 9.53 -13.28 -21.30
N GLU A 64 10.60 -12.48 -21.19
CA GLU A 64 11.54 -12.28 -22.29
C GLU A 64 12.22 -13.59 -22.72
N SER A 65 12.65 -14.41 -21.76
CA SER A 65 13.24 -15.72 -22.02
C SER A 65 12.27 -16.66 -22.74
N LEU A 66 11.01 -16.72 -22.30
CA LEU A 66 9.96 -17.53 -22.93
C LEU A 66 9.70 -17.12 -24.39
N PHE A 67 9.73 -15.82 -24.70
CA PHE A 67 9.62 -15.34 -26.08
C PHE A 67 10.85 -15.66 -26.94
N LYS A 68 12.06 -15.57 -26.38
CA LYS A 68 13.31 -15.92 -27.08
C LYS A 68 13.38 -17.39 -27.45
N ILE A 69 12.99 -18.28 -26.53
CA ILE A 69 12.92 -19.72 -26.79
C ILE A 69 11.85 -20.00 -27.85
N GLY A 70 10.68 -19.38 -27.69
CA GLY A 70 9.53 -19.62 -28.56
C GLY A 70 8.99 -21.04 -28.45
N GLY A 71 7.97 -21.35 -29.24
CA GLY A 71 7.34 -22.67 -29.24
C GLY A 71 5.82 -22.61 -29.19
N LYS A 72 5.18 -23.76 -29.34
CA LYS A 72 3.73 -23.88 -29.36
C LYS A 72 3.10 -23.52 -28.01
N ASP A 73 3.82 -23.78 -26.92
CA ASP A 73 3.32 -23.64 -25.55
C ASP A 73 3.77 -22.33 -24.87
N THR A 74 4.52 -21.46 -25.54
CA THR A 74 5.04 -20.20 -24.97
C THR A 74 3.96 -19.37 -24.28
N TRP A 75 2.80 -19.21 -24.93
CA TRP A 75 1.69 -18.45 -24.36
C TRP A 75 1.06 -19.12 -23.14
N LEU A 76 1.02 -20.45 -23.10
CA LEU A 76 0.54 -21.19 -21.93
C LEU A 76 1.50 -21.00 -20.75
N SER A 77 2.81 -21.11 -20.99
CA SER A 77 3.84 -20.87 -19.97
C SER A 77 3.81 -19.44 -19.42
N ILE A 78 3.60 -18.43 -20.27
CA ILE A 78 3.47 -17.03 -19.85
C ILE A 78 2.25 -16.82 -18.97
N ARG A 79 1.10 -17.41 -19.32
CA ARG A 79 -0.13 -17.30 -18.50
C ARG A 79 0.04 -17.93 -17.13
N GLU A 80 0.67 -19.09 -17.07
CA GLU A 80 0.93 -19.78 -15.82
C GLU A 80 1.94 -19.04 -14.94
N LEU A 81 3.01 -18.50 -15.55
CA LEU A 81 3.94 -17.60 -14.87
C LEU A 81 3.24 -16.37 -14.29
N LEU A 82 2.45 -15.67 -15.13
CA LEU A 82 1.71 -14.48 -14.70
C LEU A 82 0.80 -14.79 -13.50
N ARG A 83 0.06 -15.89 -13.56
CA ARG A 83 -0.81 -16.35 -12.48
C ARG A 83 -0.01 -16.60 -11.20
N ARG A 84 1.04 -17.42 -11.27
CA ARG A 84 1.85 -17.82 -10.11
C ARG A 84 2.52 -16.63 -9.43
N GLU A 85 3.20 -15.78 -10.19
CA GLU A 85 3.92 -14.62 -9.63
C GLU A 85 2.94 -13.60 -9.05
N THR A 86 1.77 -13.42 -9.67
CA THR A 86 0.72 -12.54 -9.15
C THR A 86 0.16 -13.07 -7.83
N GLU A 87 -0.19 -14.36 -7.75
CA GLU A 87 -0.71 -14.99 -6.53
C GLU A 87 0.32 -14.93 -5.39
N ALA A 88 1.59 -15.23 -5.67
CA ALA A 88 2.67 -15.15 -4.70
C ALA A 88 2.86 -13.71 -4.18
N THR A 89 2.90 -12.73 -5.08
CA THR A 89 3.02 -11.31 -4.72
C THR A 89 1.86 -10.84 -3.85
N ILE A 90 0.63 -11.26 -4.15
CA ILE A 90 -0.56 -10.89 -3.37
C ILE A 90 -0.53 -11.52 -1.97
N SER A 91 -0.09 -12.77 -1.85
CA SER A 91 0.04 -13.43 -0.55
C SER A 91 1.04 -12.72 0.35
N GLU A 92 2.20 -12.36 -0.20
CA GLU A 92 3.20 -11.57 0.53
C GLU A 92 2.71 -10.15 0.85
N PHE A 93 2.05 -9.48 -0.11
CA PHE A 93 1.48 -8.15 0.08
C PHE A 93 0.45 -8.14 1.21
N SER A 94 -0.45 -9.14 1.22
CA SER A 94 -1.44 -9.34 2.28
C SER A 94 -0.78 -9.46 3.66
N THR A 95 0.30 -10.25 3.74
CA THR A 95 1.08 -10.40 4.97
C THR A 95 1.71 -9.07 5.40
N ALA A 96 2.23 -8.28 4.46
CA ALA A 96 2.85 -6.98 4.74
C ALA A 96 1.85 -5.90 5.20
N VAL A 97 0.58 -5.99 4.76
CA VAL A 97 -0.45 -5.00 5.12
C VAL A 97 -1.38 -5.45 6.25
N ALA A 98 -1.27 -6.69 6.74
CA ALA A 98 -2.15 -7.24 7.77
C ALA A 98 -2.23 -6.39 9.05
N GLY A 99 -1.12 -5.74 9.44
CA GLY A 99 -1.07 -4.88 10.62
C GLY A 99 -1.72 -3.51 10.48
N PHE A 100 -2.27 -3.17 9.30
CA PHE A 100 -2.91 -1.88 9.05
C PHE A 100 -4.44 -1.90 9.18
N GLU A 101 -5.02 -3.10 9.42
CA GLU A 101 -6.46 -3.29 9.65
C GLU A 101 -7.32 -2.63 8.54
N LEU A 102 -6.97 -2.94 7.29
CA LEU A 102 -7.66 -2.38 6.12
C LEU A 102 -9.05 -2.99 5.98
N ASP A 103 -10.02 -2.16 5.59
CA ASP A 103 -11.28 -2.66 5.08
C ASP A 103 -11.10 -3.35 3.71
N GLU A 104 -12.06 -4.20 3.36
CA GLU A 104 -12.03 -5.00 2.14
C GLU A 104 -11.91 -4.15 0.88
N GLU A 105 -12.63 -3.01 0.81
CA GLU A 105 -12.61 -2.12 -0.35
C GLU A 105 -11.23 -1.48 -0.54
N THR A 106 -10.63 -0.98 0.54
CA THR A 106 -9.28 -0.40 0.52
C THR A 106 -8.24 -1.45 0.15
N PHE A 107 -8.33 -2.65 0.73
CA PHE A 107 -7.43 -3.77 0.40
C PHE A 107 -7.51 -4.13 -1.09
N ASP A 108 -8.71 -4.30 -1.63
CA ASP A 108 -8.93 -4.66 -3.03
C ASP A 108 -8.40 -3.59 -3.99
N LYS A 109 -8.62 -2.31 -3.70
CA LYS A 109 -8.04 -1.20 -4.50
C LYS A 109 -6.52 -1.27 -4.52
N MET A 110 -5.88 -1.60 -3.40
CA MET A 110 -4.43 -1.74 -3.35
C MET A 110 -3.94 -2.99 -4.09
N VAL A 111 -4.66 -4.11 -4.01
CA VAL A 111 -4.37 -5.31 -4.80
C VAL A 111 -4.48 -5.02 -6.30
N GLN A 112 -5.49 -4.26 -6.73
CA GLN A 112 -5.60 -3.84 -8.13
C GLN A 112 -4.42 -2.94 -8.55
N LYS A 113 -3.97 -2.05 -7.68
CA LYS A 113 -2.76 -1.24 -7.92
C LYS A 113 -1.51 -2.12 -8.10
N VAL A 114 -1.32 -3.13 -7.23
CA VAL A 114 -0.20 -4.08 -7.34
C VAL A 114 -0.29 -4.92 -8.63
N LYS A 115 -1.50 -5.31 -9.05
CA LYS A 115 -1.73 -6.10 -10.28
C LYS A 115 -1.63 -5.28 -11.57
N GLY A 116 -1.88 -3.98 -11.50
CA GLY A 116 -2.34 -3.16 -12.63
C GLY A 116 -1.50 -3.29 -13.89
N ASP A 117 -0.17 -3.36 -13.76
CA ASP A 117 0.74 -3.38 -14.90
C ASP A 117 1.35 -4.74 -15.24
N ALA A 118 0.95 -5.81 -14.54
CA ALA A 118 1.48 -7.15 -14.81
C ALA A 118 1.19 -7.62 -16.25
N THR A 119 -0.03 -7.36 -16.74
CA THR A 119 -0.42 -7.62 -18.13
C THR A 119 0.34 -6.70 -19.10
N THR A 120 0.49 -5.42 -18.75
CA THR A 120 1.23 -4.43 -19.54
C THR A 120 2.68 -4.85 -19.76
N VAL A 121 3.32 -5.49 -18.77
CA VAL A 121 4.68 -6.05 -18.89
C VAL A 121 4.73 -7.14 -19.96
N VAL A 122 3.79 -8.09 -19.93
CA VAL A 122 3.72 -9.17 -20.91
C VAL A 122 3.52 -8.62 -22.32
N GLU A 123 2.58 -7.69 -22.50
CA GLU A 123 2.34 -7.06 -23.79
C GLU A 123 3.55 -6.29 -24.32
N ARG A 124 4.21 -5.53 -23.45
CA ARG A 124 5.42 -4.77 -23.82
C ARG A 124 6.51 -5.72 -24.30
N LYS A 125 6.75 -6.81 -23.57
CA LYS A 125 7.75 -7.82 -23.93
C LYS A 125 7.39 -8.54 -25.22
N ALA A 126 6.11 -8.85 -25.44
CA ALA A 126 5.66 -9.43 -26.71
C ALA A 126 5.98 -8.51 -27.90
N ARG A 127 5.73 -7.21 -27.77
CA ARG A 127 6.03 -6.22 -28.82
C ARG A 127 7.54 -6.05 -29.05
N GLU A 128 8.33 -5.99 -27.98
CA GLU A 128 9.80 -5.90 -28.06
C GLU A 128 10.41 -7.10 -28.79
N GLU A 129 9.99 -8.32 -28.44
CA GLU A 129 10.53 -9.53 -29.06
C GLU A 129 10.03 -9.74 -30.49
N ALA A 130 8.77 -9.36 -30.78
CA ALA A 130 8.26 -9.35 -32.16
C ALA A 130 9.11 -8.44 -33.09
N GLY A 131 9.60 -7.31 -32.58
CA GLY A 131 10.50 -6.42 -33.32
C GLY A 131 11.91 -7.01 -33.57
N LYS A 132 12.33 -7.98 -32.75
CA LYS A 132 13.65 -8.63 -32.82
C LYS A 132 13.65 -9.93 -33.64
N VAL A 133 12.50 -10.37 -34.15
CA VAL A 133 12.35 -11.65 -34.89
C VAL A 133 13.38 -11.79 -36.01
N ARG A 134 13.68 -10.73 -36.77
CA ARG A 134 14.66 -10.78 -37.87
C ARG A 134 16.10 -11.05 -37.39
N ILE A 135 16.44 -10.66 -36.16
CA ILE A 135 17.74 -10.93 -35.53
C ILE A 135 17.77 -12.37 -35.02
N HIS A 136 16.74 -12.78 -34.28
CA HIS A 136 16.60 -14.13 -33.72
C HIS A 136 16.52 -15.24 -34.78
N MET A 137 16.00 -14.93 -35.97
CA MET A 137 16.01 -15.85 -37.11
C MET A 137 17.41 -16.12 -37.68
N LYS A 138 18.39 -15.27 -37.38
CA LYS A 138 19.77 -15.40 -37.88
C LYS A 138 20.66 -16.18 -36.90
N ASP A 139 20.30 -16.22 -35.62
CA ASP A 139 21.00 -16.93 -34.55
C ASP A 139 20.45 -18.36 -34.30
N ARG A 140 19.37 -18.74 -34.99
CA ARG A 140 18.78 -20.10 -35.01
C ARG A 140 19.24 -20.89 -36.22
#